data_AF-A0A914QI75-F1
#
_entry.id   AF-A0A914QI75-F1
#
_cell.length_a   1.000
_cell.length_b   1.000
_cell.length_c   1.000
_cell.angle_alpha   90.00
_cell.angle_beta   90.00
_cell.angle_gamma   90.00
#
_symmetry.space_group_name_H-M   'P 1'
#
loop_
_entity.id
_entity.type
_entity.pdbx_description
1 polymer ?
#
loop_
_entity_poly.entity_id
_entity_poly.type
_entity_poly.pdbx_seq_one_letter_code
_entity_poly.pdbx_strand_id
1 'polypeptide(L)'
;MLAPKGKPHCIIALFATLAGLVNFQEAYSNSYPNTAYFSFRNYINESYIARGVVNGMPEWIFTWVWSLVLNIWFIGLLFGVFCTPYMTDNYGRKFSLVLANIVSLIGTILCTAAIAIKMPELLFFGRIVASSSCGVSFITLILFLQVNNK
;
A
#
# COMPACT_ATOMS: atom_id res chain seq x y z
N MET A 1 3.30 -15.29 -24.01
CA MET A 1 3.02 -13.84 -24.14
C MET A 1 3.66 -13.39 -25.44
N LEU A 2 2.84 -12.93 -26.39
CA LEU A 2 3.31 -12.38 -27.67
C LEU A 2 4.18 -11.14 -27.40
N ALA A 3 5.31 -11.02 -28.09
CA ALA A 3 6.10 -9.79 -28.07
C ALA A 3 5.18 -8.59 -28.39
N PRO A 4 5.32 -7.46 -27.67
CA PRO A 4 4.44 -6.31 -27.86
C PRO A 4 4.55 -5.82 -29.31
N LYS A 5 3.48 -5.99 -30.09
CA LYS A 5 3.39 -5.48 -31.47
C LYS A 5 3.06 -4.00 -31.41
N GLY A 6 4.06 -3.15 -31.53
CA GLY A 6 3.92 -1.70 -31.50
C GLY A 6 5.23 -0.98 -31.81
N LYS A 7 5.16 0.34 -32.00
CA LYS A 7 6.36 1.16 -32.19
C LYS A 7 7.22 1.12 -30.91
N PRO A 8 8.56 0.95 -31.02
CA PRO A 8 9.43 0.72 -29.86
C PRO A 8 9.38 1.87 -28.84
N HIS A 9 9.30 3.12 -29.29
CA HIS A 9 9.17 4.28 -28.41
C HIS A 9 7.85 4.28 -27.61
N CYS A 10 6.75 3.83 -28.20
CA CYS A 10 5.47 3.72 -27.49
C CYS A 10 5.51 2.66 -26.40
N ILE A 11 6.19 1.54 -26.65
CA ILE A 11 6.34 0.44 -25.68
C ILE A 11 7.21 0.88 -24.50
N ILE A 12 8.35 1.52 -24.79
CA ILE A 12 9.23 2.07 -23.75
C ILE A 12 8.49 3.13 -22.92
N ALA A 13 7.78 4.04 -23.57
CA ALA A 13 6.99 5.06 -22.87
C ALA A 13 5.93 4.42 -21.96
N LEU A 14 5.16 3.44 -22.45
CA LEU A 14 4.16 2.73 -21.66
C LEU A 14 4.78 2.05 -20.43
N PHE A 15 5.88 1.32 -20.61
CA PHE A 15 6.55 0.62 -19.51
C PHE A 15 7.15 1.58 -18.49
N ALA A 16 7.76 2.67 -18.95
CA ALA A 16 8.26 3.72 -18.07
C ALA A 16 7.12 4.38 -17.26
N THR A 17 5.99 4.67 -17.89
CA THR A 17 4.81 5.24 -17.22
C THR A 17 4.24 4.26 -16.20
N LEU A 18 4.06 2.98 -16.55
CA LEU A 18 3.57 1.96 -15.63
C LEU A 18 4.50 1.78 -14.42
N ALA A 19 5.81 1.74 -14.66
CA ALA A 19 6.79 1.68 -13.58
C ALA A 19 6.73 2.91 -12.68
N GLY A 20 6.66 4.11 -13.26
CA GLY A 20 6.55 5.35 -12.51
C GLY A 20 5.30 5.39 -11.62
N LEU A 21 4.13 5.10 -12.19
CA LEU A 21 2.85 5.18 -11.46
C LEU A 21 2.78 4.16 -10.32
N VAL A 22 3.16 2.90 -10.58
CA VAL A 22 3.11 1.84 -9.55
C VAL A 22 4.10 2.14 -8.42
N ASN A 23 5.35 2.44 -8.74
CA ASN A 23 6.36 2.67 -7.70
C ASN A 23 6.09 3.95 -6.92
N PHE A 24 5.62 5.01 -7.57
CA PHE A 24 5.33 6.28 -6.91
C PHE A 24 4.19 6.15 -5.90
N GLN A 25 3.05 5.56 -6.29
CA GLN A 25 1.90 5.38 -5.41
C GLN A 25 2.26 4.59 -4.15
N GLU A 26 2.99 3.49 -4.35
CA GLU A 26 3.36 2.57 -3.28
C GLU A 26 4.43 3.16 -2.34
N ALA A 27 5.46 3.82 -2.90
CA ALA A 27 6.48 4.50 -2.11
C ALA A 27 5.93 5.70 -1.33
N TYR A 28 5.03 6.47 -1.94
CA TYR A 28 4.37 7.60 -1.28
C TYR A 28 3.56 7.12 -0.07
N SER A 29 2.73 6.10 -0.25
CA SER A 29 1.83 5.54 0.78
C SER A 29 2.59 4.99 2.00
N ASN A 30 3.80 4.47 1.79
CA ASN A 30 4.66 4.03 2.89
C ASN A 30 5.33 5.21 3.62
N SER A 31 5.74 6.25 2.87
CA SER A 31 6.63 7.29 3.38
C SER A 31 5.92 8.51 3.97
N TYR A 32 4.73 8.88 3.46
CA TYR A 32 4.00 10.08 3.91
C TYR A 32 3.72 10.16 5.43
N PRO A 33 3.50 9.05 6.17
CA PRO A 33 3.26 9.14 7.62
C PRO A 33 4.45 9.77 8.35
N ASN A 34 5.68 9.53 7.89
CA ASN A 34 6.89 10.10 8.51
C ASN A 34 6.88 11.63 8.46
N THR A 35 6.43 12.21 7.36
CA THR A 35 6.27 13.67 7.23
C THR A 35 5.08 14.18 8.04
N ALA A 36 4.01 13.39 8.13
CA ALA A 36 2.78 13.73 8.84
C ALA A 36 2.79 13.31 10.33
N TYR A 37 3.97 13.15 10.95
CA TYR A 37 4.13 12.65 12.32
C TYR A 37 3.23 13.36 13.33
N PHE A 38 3.28 14.71 13.36
CA PHE A 38 2.49 15.50 14.31
C PHE A 38 0.98 15.34 14.11
N SER A 39 0.53 15.26 12.86
CA SER A 39 -0.88 15.03 12.53
C SER A 39 -1.36 13.66 13.01
N PHE A 40 -0.56 12.61 12.81
CA PHE A 40 -0.86 11.27 13.34
C PHE A 40 -0.83 11.23 14.86
N ARG A 41 0.11 11.94 15.49
CA ARG A 41 0.19 12.05 16.95
C ARG A 41 -1.08 12.67 17.53
N ASN A 42 -1.54 13.79 16.96
CA ASN A 42 -2.78 14.44 17.38
C ASN A 42 -3.99 13.53 17.14
N TYR A 43 -4.09 12.92 15.96
CA TYR A 43 -5.15 11.97 15.63
C TYR A 43 -5.26 10.81 16.63
N ILE A 44 -4.14 10.13 16.92
CA ILE A 44 -4.11 9.02 17.87
C ILE A 44 -4.50 9.53 19.26
N ASN A 45 -3.89 10.63 19.71
CA ASN A 45 -4.14 11.14 21.04
C ASN A 45 -5.60 11.55 21.26
N GLU A 46 -6.18 12.31 20.31
CA GLU A 46 -7.59 12.69 20.33
C GLU A 46 -8.53 11.47 20.34
N SER A 47 -8.16 10.40 19.62
CA SER A 47 -8.93 9.16 19.59
C SER A 47 -9.01 8.51 20.98
N TYR A 48 -7.90 8.51 21.75
CA TYR A 48 -7.88 7.93 23.10
C TYR A 48 -8.48 8.86 24.16
N ILE A 49 -8.33 10.18 24.02
CA ILE A 49 -9.00 11.16 24.88
C ILE A 49 -10.51 10.99 24.77
N ALA A 50 -11.05 10.86 23.55
CA ALA A 50 -12.47 10.61 23.32
C ALA A 50 -12.97 9.29 23.94
N ARG A 51 -12.07 8.34 24.24
CA ARG A 51 -12.36 7.05 24.88
C ARG A 51 -12.13 7.06 26.41
N GLY A 52 -11.92 8.23 27.01
CA GLY A 52 -11.80 8.39 28.46
C GLY A 52 -10.38 8.48 29.02
N VAL A 53 -9.35 8.48 28.16
CA VAL A 53 -7.96 8.71 28.60
C VAL A 53 -7.72 10.22 28.72
N VAL A 54 -8.12 10.81 29.84
CA VAL A 54 -8.19 12.27 30.08
C VAL A 54 -6.88 13.02 29.76
N ASN A 55 -5.73 12.46 30.14
CA ASN A 55 -4.41 13.07 29.91
C ASN A 55 -3.79 12.71 28.56
N GLY A 56 -4.52 12.00 27.72
CA GLY A 56 -3.99 11.46 26.48
C GLY A 56 -3.02 10.29 26.68
N MET A 57 -2.45 9.84 25.56
CA MET A 57 -1.50 8.73 25.54
C MET A 57 -0.13 9.16 26.09
N PRO A 58 0.46 8.44 27.06
CA PRO A 58 1.81 8.71 27.52
C PRO A 58 2.83 8.43 26.40
N GLU A 59 3.91 9.21 26.37
CA GLU A 59 4.87 9.24 25.24
C GLU A 59 5.47 7.86 24.93
N TRP A 60 5.78 7.07 25.96
CA TRP A 60 6.36 5.74 25.75
C TRP A 60 5.38 4.79 25.04
N ILE A 61 4.07 4.86 25.32
CA ILE A 61 3.05 4.07 24.60
C ILE A 61 2.92 4.59 23.19
N PHE A 62 2.91 5.92 23.02
CA PHE A 62 2.82 6.52 21.69
C PHE A 62 3.95 6.07 20.79
N THR A 63 5.18 6.01 21.30
CA THR A 63 6.33 5.49 20.55
C THR A 63 6.09 4.06 20.04
N TRP A 64 5.58 3.16 20.88
CA TRP A 64 5.25 1.79 20.47
C TRP A 64 4.14 1.75 19.41
N VAL A 65 3.08 2.52 19.60
CA VAL A 65 1.96 2.63 18.65
C VAL A 65 2.46 3.19 17.32
N TRP A 66 3.31 4.22 17.35
CA TRP A 66 3.91 4.82 16.17
C TRP A 66 4.81 3.85 15.42
N SER A 67 5.67 3.11 16.14
CA SER A 67 6.46 2.02 15.56
C SER A 67 5.56 0.99 14.88
N LEU A 68 4.41 0.66 15.48
CA LEU A 68 3.44 -0.26 14.89
C LEU A 68 2.80 0.33 13.62
N VAL A 69 2.41 1.61 13.61
CA VAL A 69 1.86 2.31 12.43
C VAL A 69 2.81 2.21 11.25
N LEU A 70 4.10 2.42 11.48
CA LEU A 70 5.12 2.35 10.42
C LEU A 70 5.33 0.91 9.95
N ASN A 71 5.53 -0.03 10.88
CA ASN A 71 5.99 -1.38 10.55
C ASN A 71 4.88 -2.35 10.12
N ILE A 72 3.62 -2.09 10.46
CA ILE A 72 2.50 -2.95 10.03
C ILE A 72 2.35 -3.00 8.50
N TRP A 73 2.89 -1.99 7.80
CA TRP A 73 3.00 -1.98 6.35
C TRP A 73 3.68 -3.25 5.81
N PHE A 74 4.76 -3.70 6.45
CA PHE A 74 5.53 -4.85 5.98
C PHE A 74 4.77 -6.18 6.13
N ILE A 75 3.81 -6.28 7.06
CA ILE A 75 2.97 -7.47 7.23
C ILE A 75 2.06 -7.65 6.01
N GLY A 76 1.34 -6.60 5.61
CA GLY A 76 0.51 -6.66 4.41
C GLY A 76 1.33 -6.83 3.13
N LEU A 77 2.49 -6.17 3.04
CA LEU A 77 3.43 -6.35 1.93
C LEU A 77 3.83 -7.82 1.76
N LEU A 78 4.24 -8.47 2.85
CA LEU A 78 4.62 -9.87 2.86
C LEU A 78 3.47 -10.78 2.39
N PHE A 79 2.26 -10.51 2.87
CA PHE A 79 1.06 -11.22 2.41
C PHE A 79 0.84 -11.08 0.90
N GLY A 80 0.89 -9.85 0.38
CA GLY A 80 0.75 -9.59 -1.06
C GLY A 80 1.81 -10.30 -1.90
N VAL A 81 3.06 -10.34 -1.42
CA VAL A 81 4.15 -11.08 -2.07
C VAL A 81 3.82 -12.56 -2.19
N PHE A 82 3.35 -13.21 -1.12
CA PHE A 82 2.99 -14.63 -1.15
C PHE A 82 1.77 -14.94 -2.04
N CYS A 83 0.82 -14.01 -2.13
CA CYS A 83 -0.34 -14.17 -3.02
C CYS A 83 0.00 -14.01 -4.50
N THR A 84 1.09 -13.30 -4.83
CA THR A 84 1.37 -12.89 -6.21
C THR A 84 1.48 -14.05 -7.19
N PRO A 85 2.27 -15.11 -6.94
CA PRO A 85 2.42 -16.22 -7.89
C PRO A 85 1.08 -16.86 -8.25
N TYR A 86 0.26 -17.15 -7.24
CA TYR A 86 -1.08 -17.68 -7.44
C TYR A 86 -1.94 -16.75 -8.32
N MET A 87 -1.90 -15.44 -8.06
CA MET A 87 -2.67 -14.49 -8.84
C MET A 87 -2.20 -14.40 -10.29
N THR A 88 -0.89 -14.29 -10.51
CA THR A 88 -0.31 -14.14 -11.85
C THR A 88 -0.44 -15.39 -12.71
N ASP A 89 -0.40 -16.57 -12.10
CA ASP A 89 -0.48 -17.84 -12.83
C ASP A 89 -1.92 -18.22 -13.18
N ASN A 90 -2.90 -17.89 -12.33
CA ASN A 90 -4.31 -18.23 -12.57
C ASN A 90 -5.09 -17.13 -13.32
N TYR A 91 -4.85 -15.85 -13.00
CA TYR A 91 -5.62 -14.73 -13.58
C TYR A 91 -4.82 -13.91 -14.61
N GLY A 92 -3.51 -14.12 -14.69
CA GLY A 92 -2.62 -13.41 -15.60
C GLY A 92 -2.16 -12.05 -15.08
N ARG A 93 -0.99 -11.62 -15.56
CA ARG A 93 -0.26 -10.44 -15.05
C ARG A 93 -1.03 -9.11 -15.18
N LYS A 94 -1.73 -8.90 -16.30
CA LYS A 94 -2.53 -7.67 -16.52
C LYS A 94 -3.68 -7.57 -15.51
N PHE A 95 -4.41 -8.67 -15.30
CA PHE A 95 -5.53 -8.67 -14.38
C PHE A 95 -5.07 -8.54 -12.92
N SER A 96 -3.96 -9.19 -12.55
CA SER A 96 -3.37 -9.05 -11.21
C SER A 96 -2.99 -7.60 -10.88
N LEU A 97 -2.48 -6.82 -11.83
CA LEU A 97 -2.23 -5.37 -11.63
C LEU A 97 -3.51 -4.59 -11.40
N VAL A 98 -4.59 -4.89 -12.14
CA VAL A 98 -5.89 -4.21 -11.94
C VAL A 98 -6.47 -4.57 -10.57
N LEU A 99 -6.40 -5.84 -10.17
CA LEU A 99 -6.87 -6.29 -8.86
C LEU A 99 -6.07 -5.66 -7.72
N ALA A 100 -4.74 -5.53 -7.88
CA ALA A 100 -3.92 -4.81 -6.92
C ALA A 100 -4.37 -3.35 -6.74
N ASN A 101 -4.69 -2.64 -7.83
CA ASN A 101 -5.22 -1.28 -7.75
C ASN A 101 -6.57 -1.20 -7.00
N ILE A 102 -7.46 -2.17 -7.20
CA ILE A 102 -8.74 -2.25 -6.46
C ILE A 102 -8.48 -2.44 -4.97
N VAL A 103 -7.57 -3.35 -4.60
CA VAL A 103 -7.18 -3.57 -3.20
C VAL A 103 -6.55 -2.32 -2.60
N SER A 104 -5.70 -1.63 -3.35
CA SER A 104 -5.09 -0.35 -2.94
C SER A 104 -6.16 0.69 -2.63
N LEU A 105 -7.15 0.84 -3.52
CA LEU A 105 -8.26 1.77 -3.35
C LEU A 105 -9.09 1.47 -2.09
N ILE A 106 -9.39 0.18 -1.83
CA ILE A 106 -10.08 -0.24 -0.61
C ILE A 106 -9.25 0.13 0.63
N GLY A 107 -7.94 -0.16 0.61
CA GLY A 107 -7.03 0.20 1.70
C GLY A 107 -6.97 1.70 1.96
N THR A 108 -6.93 2.52 0.91
CA THR A 108 -7.00 3.98 1.00
C THR A 108 -8.31 4.44 1.63
N ILE A 109 -9.47 3.92 1.17
CA ILE A 109 -10.78 4.27 1.73
C ILE A 109 -10.84 3.94 3.22
N LEU A 110 -10.35 2.76 3.63
CA LEU A 110 -10.29 2.36 5.03
C LEU A 110 -9.40 3.30 5.86
N CYS A 111 -8.22 3.66 5.36
CA CYS A 111 -7.33 4.61 6.03
C CYS A 111 -7.97 6.00 6.18
N THR A 112 -8.60 6.51 5.11
CA THR A 112 -9.29 7.80 5.14
C THR A 112 -10.47 7.79 6.10
N ALA A 113 -11.28 6.74 6.08
CA ALA A 113 -12.39 6.57 7.02
C ALA A 113 -11.89 6.49 8.46
N ALA A 114 -10.80 5.75 8.72
CA ALA A 114 -10.19 5.63 10.04
C ALA A 114 -9.76 6.98 10.64
N ILE A 115 -9.23 7.88 9.80
CA ILE A 115 -8.88 9.24 10.19
C ILE A 115 -10.14 10.05 10.48
N ALA A 116 -11.15 9.98 9.60
CA ALA A 116 -12.40 10.73 9.75
C ALA A 116 -13.17 10.37 11.04
N ILE A 117 -13.21 9.09 11.40
CA ILE A 117 -13.95 8.60 12.58
C ILE A 117 -13.10 8.50 13.86
N LYS A 118 -11.82 8.92 13.83
CA LYS A 118 -10.90 8.84 14.98
C LYS A 118 -10.74 7.41 15.54
N MET A 119 -10.50 6.44 14.65
CA MET A 119 -10.33 5.02 15.01
C MET A 119 -8.97 4.43 14.55
N PRO A 120 -7.94 4.46 15.40
CA PRO A 120 -6.59 3.98 15.06
C PRO A 120 -6.53 2.51 14.66
N GLU A 121 -7.43 1.67 15.19
CA GLU A 121 -7.51 0.25 14.85
C GLU A 121 -7.87 0.03 13.38
N LEU A 122 -8.79 0.84 12.86
CA LEU A 122 -9.17 0.80 11.45
C LEU A 122 -8.04 1.30 10.55
N LEU A 123 -7.22 2.23 11.04
CA LEU A 123 -6.04 2.71 10.32
C LEU A 123 -5.02 1.57 10.15
N PHE A 124 -4.77 0.78 11.20
CA PHE A 124 -3.89 -0.39 11.11
C PHE A 124 -4.39 -1.39 10.08
N PHE A 125 -5.69 -1.71 10.12
CA PHE A 125 -6.30 -2.62 9.15
C PHE A 125 -6.21 -2.07 7.72
N GLY A 126 -6.55 -0.80 7.51
CA GLY A 126 -6.45 -0.14 6.21
C GLY A 126 -5.02 -0.16 5.65
N ARG A 127 -4.00 0.02 6.51
CA ARG A 127 -2.59 -0.06 6.12
C ARG A 127 -2.17 -1.45 5.68
N ILE A 128 -2.66 -2.52 6.32
CA ILE A 128 -2.40 -3.91 5.89
C ILE A 128 -3.02 -4.17 4.52
N VAL A 129 -4.28 -3.75 4.34
CA VAL A 129 -4.99 -3.93 3.06
C VAL A 129 -4.27 -3.17 1.95
N ALA A 130 -3.94 -1.90 2.17
CA ALA A 130 -3.20 -1.10 1.20
C ALA A 130 -1.83 -1.70 0.90
N SER A 131 -1.04 -2.10 1.90
CA SER A 131 0.29 -2.63 1.65
C SER A 131 0.30 -4.01 1.00
N SER A 132 -0.80 -4.77 1.09
CA SER A 132 -0.95 -6.00 0.30
C SER A 132 -1.01 -5.74 -1.21
N SER A 133 -1.57 -4.60 -1.66
CA SER A 133 -1.50 -4.21 -3.06
C SER A 133 -0.07 -3.95 -3.50
N CYS A 134 0.75 -3.37 -2.63
CA CYS A 134 2.15 -3.08 -2.86
C CYS A 134 2.92 -4.35 -3.27
N GLY A 135 2.76 -5.42 -2.49
CA GLY A 135 3.45 -6.69 -2.72
C GLY A 135 3.05 -7.32 -4.05
N VAL A 136 1.75 -7.31 -4.36
CA VAL A 136 1.21 -7.81 -5.62
C VAL A 136 1.70 -6.97 -6.80
N SER A 137 1.62 -5.66 -6.69
CA SER A 137 1.99 -4.72 -7.76
C SER A 137 3.46 -4.80 -8.12
N PHE A 138 4.38 -4.85 -7.14
CA PHE A 138 5.81 -4.91 -7.41
C PHE A 138 6.23 -6.18 -8.16
N ILE A 139 5.82 -7.35 -7.68
CA ILE A 139 6.19 -8.62 -8.32
C ILE A 139 5.49 -8.75 -9.67
N THR A 140 4.20 -8.41 -9.75
CA THR A 140 3.45 -8.50 -11.00
C THR A 140 4.00 -7.55 -12.06
N LEU A 141 4.40 -6.32 -11.68
CA LEU A 141 4.99 -5.36 -12.61
C LEU A 141 6.31 -5.90 -13.19
N ILE A 142 7.19 -6.43 -12.35
CA ILE A 142 8.45 -7.06 -12.81
C ILE A 142 8.14 -8.16 -13.83
N LEU A 143 7.22 -9.07 -13.48
CA LEU A 143 6.79 -10.14 -14.38
C LEU A 143 6.15 -9.58 -15.66
N PHE A 144 5.37 -8.51 -15.58
CA PHE A 144 4.69 -7.91 -16.72
C PHE A 144 5.68 -7.29 -17.72
N LEU A 145 6.75 -6.67 -17.21
CA LEU A 145 7.80 -6.03 -18.01
C LEU A 145 8.81 -7.02 -18.61
N GLN A 146 8.91 -8.23 -18.06
CA GLN A 146 9.78 -9.26 -18.62
C GLN A 146 9.33 -9.66 -20.03
N VAL A 147 10.15 -9.31 -21.02
CA VAL A 147 9.99 -9.75 -22.42
C VAL A 147 10.34 -11.24 -22.48
N ASN A 148 9.34 -12.08 -22.77
CA ASN A 148 9.59 -13.49 -23.07
C ASN A 148 10.21 -13.57 -24.46
N ASN A 149 11.54 -13.72 -24.53
CA ASN A 149 12.25 -14.16 -25.72
C ASN A 149 12.07 -15.68 -25.85
N LYS A 150 10.95 -16.10 -26.45
CA LYS A 150 10.80 -17.42 -27.07
C LYS A 150 10.25 -17.24 -28.46
#